data_AF-A0A6N4X5I0-F1
#
_entry.id   AF-A0A6N4X5I0-F1
#
_cell.length_a   1.000
_cell.length_b   1.000
_cell.length_c   1.000
_cell.angle_alpha   90.00
_cell.angle_beta   90.00
_cell.angle_gamma   90.00
#
_symmetry.space_group_name_H-M   'P 1'
#
loop_
_entity.id
_entity.type
_entity.pdbx_description
1 polymer ?
#
loop_
_entity_poly.entity_id
_entity_poly.type
_entity_poly.pdbx_seq_one_letter_code
_entity_poly.pdbx_strand_id
1 'polypeptide(L)'
;MKIRYIKIDNPEKIKYKINWQLPYDRFPLIIDREYTVYAIEYTKAGRINFFILDESGNIYPHNYPSEFFQVTDNRMSKYWDGFIGKENYPVEIIFPNLIAFKEWKNNKYFEEEMMDNIGDANVIFKKYQNLIDNEYPNNQLQNAILAGDNWVICYNCDEAWEIKNNDGVIECPKCNIKQNNPMSPDL
;
A
#
# COMPACT_ATOMS: atom_id res chain seq x y z
N MET A 1 -0.97 -4.06 3.93
CA MET A 1 -0.09 -3.47 4.96
C MET A 1 -0.20 -1.96 4.93
N LYS A 2 -0.31 -1.35 6.11
CA LYS A 2 -0.32 0.11 6.29
C LYS A 2 0.63 0.54 7.39
N ILE A 3 1.17 1.73 7.24
CA ILE A 3 2.13 2.33 8.16
C ILE A 3 1.75 3.78 8.44
N ARG A 4 2.00 4.25 9.66
CA ARG A 4 1.81 5.64 10.06
C ARG A 4 3.16 6.33 10.18
N TYR A 5 3.33 7.47 9.53
CA TYR A 5 4.53 8.28 9.69
C TYR A 5 4.53 8.94 11.07
N ILE A 6 5.58 8.70 11.86
CA ILE A 6 5.65 9.15 13.24
C ILE A 6 6.76 10.17 13.42
N LYS A 7 6.56 11.07 14.39
CA LYS A 7 7.63 11.94 14.85
C LYS A 7 8.61 11.10 15.68
N ILE A 8 9.89 11.16 15.32
CA ILE A 8 10.95 10.50 16.08
C ILE A 8 11.88 11.52 16.74
N ASP A 9 12.46 11.13 17.87
CA ASP A 9 13.47 11.91 18.55
C ASP A 9 14.84 11.68 17.91
N ASN A 10 15.59 12.75 17.66
CA ASN A 10 16.94 12.71 17.09
C ASN A 10 17.03 11.99 15.71
N PRO A 11 16.23 12.40 14.71
CA PRO A 11 16.21 11.76 13.38
C PRO A 11 17.57 11.74 12.67
N GLU A 12 18.46 12.67 13.00
CA GLU A 12 19.83 12.75 12.49
C GLU A 12 20.72 11.58 12.93
N LYS A 13 20.34 10.84 13.99
CA LYS A 13 21.06 9.64 14.43
C LYS A 13 20.72 8.43 13.57
N ILE A 14 19.61 8.45 12.83
CA ILE A 14 19.25 7.38 11.92
C ILE A 14 20.14 7.50 10.69
N LYS A 15 21.02 6.51 10.50
CA LYS A 15 21.79 6.38 9.26
C LYS A 15 20.90 5.76 8.19
N TYR A 16 20.19 6.59 7.43
CA TYR A 16 19.45 6.13 6.27
C TYR A 16 20.12 6.54 4.96
N LYS A 17 19.80 5.78 3.90
CA LYS A 17 20.11 6.13 2.52
C LYS A 17 18.83 5.85 1.74
N ILE A 18 18.13 6.91 1.36
CA ILE A 18 17.03 6.85 0.40
C ILE A 18 17.55 7.21 -0.98
N ASN A 19 16.90 6.72 -2.03
CA ASN A 19 17.37 6.89 -3.42
C ASN A 19 17.50 8.36 -3.82
N TRP A 20 16.76 9.26 -3.15
CA TRP A 20 16.61 10.67 -3.50
C TRP A 20 17.31 11.64 -2.54
N GLN A 21 18.04 11.11 -1.54
CA GLN A 21 18.90 11.86 -0.60
C GLN A 21 18.28 13.10 0.09
N LEU A 22 16.96 13.11 0.30
CA LEU A 22 16.32 14.17 1.09
C LEU A 22 16.65 14.00 2.58
N PRO A 23 16.91 15.10 3.31
CA PRO A 23 16.95 15.06 4.76
C PRO A 23 15.52 14.92 5.33
N TYR A 24 15.42 14.35 6.53
CA TYR A 24 14.18 13.99 7.22
C TYR A 24 13.20 15.16 7.34
N ASP A 25 13.70 16.36 7.64
CA ASP A 25 12.92 17.58 7.77
C ASP A 25 12.26 18.03 6.45
N ARG A 26 12.67 17.44 5.33
CA ARG A 26 12.14 17.66 3.98
C ARG A 26 11.46 16.43 3.39
N PHE A 27 11.18 15.40 4.19
CA PHE A 27 10.34 14.31 3.72
C PHE A 27 8.94 14.85 3.36
N PRO A 28 8.44 14.59 2.15
CA PRO A 28 7.08 14.97 1.75
C PRO A 28 6.05 14.03 2.41
N LEU A 29 6.07 13.92 3.73
CA LEU A 29 5.22 13.06 4.54
C LEU A 29 4.56 13.87 5.65
N ILE A 30 3.33 13.50 6.00
CA ILE A 30 2.53 14.18 7.03
C ILE A 30 2.55 13.33 8.29
N ILE A 31 2.97 13.94 9.41
CA ILE A 31 2.99 13.26 10.72
C ILE A 31 1.59 12.77 11.05
N ASP A 32 1.51 11.57 11.62
CA ASP A 32 0.30 10.83 11.98
C ASP A 32 -0.57 10.38 10.80
N ARG A 33 -0.15 10.65 9.55
CA ARG A 33 -0.82 10.12 8.37
C ARG A 33 -0.45 8.65 8.14
N GLU A 34 -1.46 7.89 7.76
CA GLU A 34 -1.33 6.50 7.35
C GLU A 34 -1.09 6.40 5.83
N TYR A 35 -0.19 5.50 5.45
CA TYR A 35 0.25 5.24 4.09
C TYR A 35 0.12 3.74 3.78
N THR A 36 -0.31 3.42 2.56
CA THR A 36 -0.30 2.05 2.03
C THR A 36 1.13 1.69 1.61
N VAL A 37 1.61 0.53 2.05
CA VAL A 37 2.91 -0.03 1.62
C VAL A 37 2.70 -0.85 0.35
N TYR A 38 3.44 -0.52 -0.71
CA TYR A 38 3.38 -1.23 -1.99
C TYR A 38 4.52 -2.25 -2.18
N ALA A 39 5.65 -2.04 -1.51
CA ALA A 39 6.76 -2.98 -1.48
C ALA A 39 7.61 -2.81 -0.20
N ILE A 40 8.38 -3.83 0.14
CA ILE A 40 9.34 -3.83 1.25
C ILE A 40 10.70 -4.28 0.74
N GLU A 41 11.74 -3.49 0.98
CA GLU A 41 13.11 -3.87 0.66
C GLU A 41 13.91 -4.17 1.92
N TYR A 42 14.57 -5.32 1.90
CA TYR A 42 15.55 -5.77 2.87
C TYR A 42 16.95 -5.55 2.27
N THR A 43 17.65 -4.52 2.74
CA THR A 43 18.96 -4.11 2.23
C THR A 43 20.10 -4.96 2.81
N LYS A 44 21.22 -5.13 2.09
CA LYS A 44 22.42 -5.84 2.59
C LYS A 44 22.98 -5.30 3.91
N ALA A 45 22.69 -4.04 4.26
CA ALA A 45 23.10 -3.42 5.51
C ALA A 45 22.18 -3.79 6.70
N GLY A 46 21.21 -4.70 6.50
CA GLY A 46 20.24 -5.10 7.52
C GLY A 46 19.13 -4.08 7.76
N ARG A 47 18.92 -3.13 6.83
CA ARG A 47 17.86 -2.11 6.92
C ARG A 47 16.62 -2.53 6.14
N ILE A 48 15.47 -2.04 6.59
CA ILE A 48 14.17 -2.26 5.98
C ILE A 48 13.65 -0.93 5.45
N ASN A 49 13.27 -0.91 4.17
CA ASN A 49 12.62 0.24 3.55
C ASN A 49 11.19 -0.12 3.13
N PHE A 50 10.25 0.81 3.34
CA PHE A 50 8.89 0.74 2.83
C PHE A 50 8.75 1.62 1.59
N PHE A 51 8.13 1.08 0.54
CA PHE A 51 7.77 1.83 -0.65
C PHE A 51 6.33 2.32 -0.51
N ILE A 52 6.15 3.65 -0.50
CA ILE A 52 4.86 4.33 -0.33
C ILE A 52 4.70 5.46 -1.35
N LEU A 53 3.46 5.83 -1.65
CA LEU A 53 3.17 7.09 -2.32
C LEU A 53 3.11 8.20 -1.28
N ASP A 54 4.00 9.17 -1.42
CA ASP A 54 4.13 10.31 -0.50
C ASP A 54 3.36 11.54 -1.01
N GLU A 55 3.49 12.68 -0.34
CA GLU A 55 2.78 13.92 -0.71
C GLU A 55 3.46 14.71 -1.84
N SER A 56 4.51 14.18 -2.48
CA SER A 56 5.20 14.87 -3.57
C SER A 56 4.34 14.99 -4.84
N GLY A 57 3.27 14.20 -4.95
CA GLY A 57 2.39 14.13 -6.12
C GLY A 57 2.89 13.16 -7.20
N ASN A 58 3.95 12.40 -6.93
CA ASN A 58 4.44 11.37 -7.82
C ASN A 58 3.43 10.22 -8.00
N ILE A 59 3.46 9.60 -9.19
CA ILE A 59 2.58 8.47 -9.54
C ILE A 59 3.22 7.11 -9.24
N TYR A 60 4.46 7.09 -8.73
CA TYR A 60 5.22 5.90 -8.36
C TYR A 60 5.74 6.07 -6.92
N PRO A 61 5.96 4.96 -6.20
CA PRO A 61 6.29 5.01 -4.78
C PRO A 61 7.77 5.31 -4.56
N HIS A 62 8.07 5.95 -3.43
CA HIS A 62 9.43 6.16 -2.94
C HIS A 62 9.73 5.28 -1.75
N ASN A 63 11.00 4.91 -1.59
CA ASN A 63 11.46 4.13 -0.46
C ASN A 63 11.80 5.03 0.75
N TYR A 64 11.24 4.70 1.90
CA TYR A 64 11.55 5.34 3.17
C TYR A 64 11.97 4.30 4.22
N PRO A 65 12.91 4.64 5.12
CA PRO A 65 13.35 3.70 6.16
C PRO A 65 12.23 3.40 7.14
N SER A 66 12.10 2.13 7.51
CA SER A 66 11.04 1.65 8.39
C SER A 66 11.02 2.32 9.76
N GLU A 67 12.16 2.81 10.24
CA GLU A 67 12.35 3.44 11.55
C GLU A 67 11.55 4.73 11.72
N PHE A 68 11.09 5.34 10.63
CA PHE A 68 10.25 6.54 10.64
C PHE A 68 8.76 6.25 10.73
N PHE A 69 8.37 4.97 10.85
CA PHE A 69 6.98 4.57 10.80
C PHE A 69 6.59 3.60 11.92
N GLN A 70 5.33 3.69 12.32
CA GLN A 70 4.66 2.66 13.09
C GLN A 70 3.81 1.80 12.14
N VAL A 71 3.93 0.47 12.19
CA VAL A 71 3.04 -0.41 11.44
C VAL A 71 1.64 -0.39 12.11
N THR A 72 0.62 0.02 11.36
CA THR A 72 -0.77 0.11 11.85
C THR A 72 -1.64 -1.04 11.35
N ASP A 73 -1.27 -1.64 10.22
CA ASP A 73 -1.82 -2.88 9.69
C ASP A 73 -0.68 -3.71 9.11
N ASN A 74 -0.39 -4.86 9.72
CA ASN A 74 0.73 -5.71 9.33
C ASN A 74 0.39 -6.83 8.35
N ARG A 75 -0.85 -6.89 7.85
CA ARG A 75 -1.26 -7.92 6.85
C ARG A 75 -0.51 -7.73 5.55
N MET A 76 0.13 -8.80 5.08
CA MET A 76 0.83 -8.84 3.80
C MET A 76 -0.18 -8.84 2.64
N SER A 77 0.16 -8.23 1.51
CA SER A 77 -0.72 -8.29 0.34
C SER A 77 -0.67 -9.67 -0.32
N LYS A 78 -1.82 -10.22 -0.73
CA LYS A 78 -1.91 -11.43 -1.57
C LYS A 78 -1.34 -11.22 -2.98
N TYR A 79 -1.13 -9.96 -3.37
CA TYR A 79 -0.52 -9.58 -4.66
C TYR A 79 1.00 -9.53 -4.59
N TRP A 80 1.60 -9.63 -3.40
CA TRP A 80 3.05 -9.77 -3.25
C TRP A 80 3.49 -11.21 -3.55
N ASP A 81 4.56 -11.35 -4.33
CA ASP A 81 5.02 -12.64 -4.83
C ASP A 81 5.54 -13.54 -3.70
N GLY A 82 4.90 -14.70 -3.55
CA GLY A 82 5.18 -15.68 -2.50
C GLY A 82 4.30 -15.57 -1.26
N PHE A 83 3.27 -14.71 -1.27
CA PHE A 83 2.34 -14.53 -0.15
C PHE A 83 0.90 -14.84 -0.58
N ILE A 84 0.09 -15.34 0.35
CA ILE A 84 -1.34 -15.63 0.12
C ILE A 84 -2.28 -14.62 0.79
N GLY A 85 -1.72 -13.57 1.42
CA GLY A 85 -2.48 -12.56 2.16
C GLY A 85 -2.91 -12.99 3.56
N LYS A 86 -2.41 -14.14 4.05
CA LYS A 86 -2.64 -14.62 5.44
C LYS A 86 -1.44 -14.38 6.34
N GLU A 87 -0.32 -14.01 5.74
CA GLU A 87 0.93 -13.73 6.41
C GLU A 87 0.93 -12.29 6.94
N ASN A 88 1.71 -12.08 8.00
CA ASN A 88 1.86 -10.78 8.63
C ASN A 88 3.34 -10.40 8.67
N TYR A 89 3.62 -9.10 8.52
CA TYR A 89 4.94 -8.52 8.77
C TYR A 89 5.26 -8.49 10.29
N PRO A 90 6.53 -8.71 10.70
CA PRO A 90 7.68 -9.08 9.87
C PRO A 90 7.72 -10.59 9.54
N VAL A 91 8.36 -10.94 8.41
CA VAL A 91 8.60 -12.33 8.01
C VAL A 91 10.10 -12.62 7.93
N GLU A 92 10.50 -13.88 8.12
CA GLU A 92 11.90 -14.30 8.07
C GLU A 92 12.41 -14.31 6.62
N ILE A 93 13.48 -13.57 6.33
CA ILE A 93 13.99 -13.38 4.95
C ILE A 93 15.51 -13.41 4.89
N ILE A 94 16.02 -13.99 3.80
CA ILE A 94 17.44 -14.01 3.42
C ILE A 94 17.75 -12.78 2.56
N PHE A 95 18.75 -12.00 2.97
CA PHE A 95 19.12 -10.74 2.34
C PHE A 95 20.02 -10.88 1.09
N PRO A 96 20.03 -9.84 0.21
CA PRO A 96 19.02 -8.79 0.07
C PRO A 96 17.76 -9.32 -0.63
N ASN A 97 16.59 -8.75 -0.32
CA ASN A 97 15.34 -9.21 -0.93
C ASN A 97 14.31 -8.09 -1.08
N LEU A 98 13.56 -8.13 -2.18
CA LEU A 98 12.44 -7.25 -2.46
C LEU A 98 11.14 -8.07 -2.31
N ILE A 99 10.27 -7.64 -1.40
CA ILE A 99 8.89 -8.10 -1.34
C ILE A 99 8.04 -7.11 -2.14
N ALA A 100 7.58 -7.53 -3.30
CA ALA A 100 6.70 -6.76 -4.17
C ALA A 100 5.86 -7.72 -5.02
N PHE A 101 4.98 -7.19 -5.87
CA PHE A 101 4.32 -7.99 -6.89
C PHE A 101 5.32 -8.52 -7.94
N LYS A 102 4.90 -9.55 -8.66
CA LYS A 102 5.76 -10.38 -9.52
C LYS A 102 6.56 -9.57 -10.55
N GLU A 103 5.93 -8.62 -11.22
CA GLU A 103 6.55 -7.81 -12.28
C GLU A 103 7.69 -6.94 -11.73
N TRP A 104 7.48 -6.30 -10.57
CA TRP A 104 8.53 -5.51 -9.92
C TRP A 104 9.64 -6.41 -9.37
N LYS A 105 9.28 -7.49 -8.67
CA LYS A 105 10.28 -8.41 -8.08
C LYS A 105 11.21 -9.05 -9.12
N ASN A 106 10.71 -9.32 -10.33
CA ASN A 106 11.47 -9.97 -11.39
C ASN A 106 12.11 -8.99 -12.39
N ASN A 107 11.87 -7.69 -12.27
CA ASN A 107 12.51 -6.67 -13.09
C ASN A 107 13.34 -5.72 -12.21
N LYS A 108 14.66 -5.90 -12.25
CA LYS A 108 15.60 -5.06 -11.50
C LYS A 108 15.64 -3.58 -11.93
N TYR A 109 15.03 -3.24 -13.06
CA TYR A 109 14.94 -1.88 -13.58
C TYR A 109 13.54 -1.26 -13.41
N PHE A 110 12.63 -1.96 -12.73
CA PHE A 110 11.22 -1.55 -12.67
C PHE A 110 11.03 -0.17 -12.01
N GLU A 111 11.84 0.16 -11.01
CA GLU A 111 11.82 1.47 -10.35
C GLU A 111 12.28 2.58 -11.29
N GLU A 112 13.41 2.37 -11.97
CA GLU A 112 13.91 3.32 -12.97
C GLU A 112 12.93 3.50 -14.13
N GLU A 113 12.31 2.40 -14.60
CA GLU A 113 11.29 2.46 -15.65
C GLU A 113 10.04 3.24 -15.21
N MET A 114 9.61 3.13 -13.94
CA MET A 114 8.54 3.98 -13.41
C MET A 114 8.95 5.45 -13.37
N MET A 115 10.16 5.75 -12.87
CA MET A 115 10.71 7.09 -12.73
C MET A 115 10.86 7.80 -14.08
N ASP A 116 11.40 7.11 -15.07
CA ASP A 116 11.66 7.62 -16.42
C ASP A 116 10.44 7.48 -17.34
N ASN A 117 9.34 6.92 -16.84
CA ASN A 117 8.12 6.61 -17.57
C ASN A 117 8.38 5.81 -18.86
N ILE A 118 9.18 4.75 -18.72
CA ILE A 118 9.58 3.85 -19.80
C ILE A 118 8.70 2.60 -19.79
N GLY A 119 8.21 2.21 -20.97
CA GLY A 119 7.40 1.01 -21.14
C GLY A 119 6.09 1.06 -20.34
N ASP A 120 5.71 -0.07 -19.77
CA ASP A 120 4.42 -0.24 -19.09
C ASP A 120 4.53 -0.20 -17.55
N ALA A 121 5.69 0.16 -16.99
CA ALA A 121 5.93 0.05 -15.54
C ALA A 121 4.91 0.84 -14.71
N ASN A 122 4.60 2.08 -15.10
CA ASN A 122 3.58 2.89 -14.42
C ASN A 122 2.15 2.33 -14.59
N VAL A 123 1.84 1.71 -15.74
CA VAL A 123 0.52 1.07 -15.97
C VAL A 123 0.37 -0.17 -15.09
N ILE A 124 1.42 -0.99 -15.02
CA ILE A 124 1.48 -2.18 -14.17
C ILE A 124 1.39 -1.77 -12.70
N PHE A 125 2.17 -0.78 -12.26
CA PHE A 125 2.09 -0.27 -10.90
C PHE A 125 0.68 0.25 -10.59
N LYS A 126 0.07 1.03 -11.47
CA LYS A 126 -1.28 1.58 -11.25
C LYS A 126 -2.33 0.48 -11.07
N LYS A 127 -2.21 -0.62 -11.80
CA LYS A 127 -3.05 -1.82 -11.63
C LYS A 127 -2.88 -2.40 -10.24
N TYR A 128 -1.64 -2.67 -9.80
CA TYR A 128 -1.38 -3.24 -8.47
C TYR A 128 -1.71 -2.29 -7.34
N GLN A 129 -1.49 -0.99 -7.51
CA GLN A 129 -1.93 0.04 -6.58
C GLN A 129 -3.42 -0.10 -6.31
N ASN A 130 -4.25 -0.14 -7.36
CA ASN A 130 -5.70 -0.27 -7.19
C ASN A 130 -6.09 -1.59 -6.50
N LEU A 131 -5.41 -2.69 -6.82
CA LEU A 131 -5.65 -3.98 -6.18
C LEU A 131 -5.29 -3.97 -4.69
N ILE A 132 -4.13 -3.41 -4.33
CA ILE A 132 -3.63 -3.36 -2.94
C ILE A 132 -4.43 -2.35 -2.11
N ASP A 133 -4.75 -1.17 -2.65
CA ASP A 133 -5.48 -0.11 -1.94
C ASP A 133 -6.89 -0.53 -1.53
N ASN A 134 -7.51 -1.45 -2.28
CA ASN A 134 -8.86 -1.93 -2.01
C ASN A 134 -8.88 -3.33 -1.36
N GLU A 135 -7.72 -3.95 -1.14
CA GLU A 135 -7.62 -5.35 -0.69
C GLU A 135 -8.31 -5.57 0.66
N TYR A 136 -8.12 -4.65 1.61
CA TYR A 136 -8.63 -4.76 2.97
C TYR A 136 -9.54 -3.57 3.32
N PRO A 137 -10.48 -3.73 4.26
CA PRO A 137 -11.32 -2.63 4.73
C PRO A 137 -10.51 -1.45 5.24
N ASN A 138 -11.05 -0.25 5.05
CA ASN A 138 -10.47 1.00 5.49
C ASN A 138 -11.35 1.64 6.56
N ASN A 139 -10.79 1.84 7.76
CA ASN A 139 -11.47 2.44 8.91
C ASN A 139 -11.97 3.89 8.67
N GLN A 140 -11.48 4.57 7.64
CA GLN A 140 -11.95 5.91 7.24
C GLN A 140 -13.17 5.88 6.31
N LEU A 141 -13.52 4.71 5.76
CA LEU A 141 -14.66 4.56 4.87
C LEU A 141 -15.89 4.08 5.65
N GLN A 142 -17.06 4.52 5.21
CA GLN A 142 -18.32 3.95 5.66
C GLN A 142 -18.55 2.60 4.97
N ASN A 143 -19.34 1.74 5.62
CA ASN A 143 -19.71 0.44 5.06
C ASN A 143 -20.87 0.60 4.07
N ALA A 144 -20.85 -0.16 2.98
CA ALA A 144 -22.08 -0.39 2.22
C ALA A 144 -23.07 -1.22 3.06
N ILE A 145 -24.35 -1.14 2.75
CA ILE A 145 -25.41 -1.87 3.47
C ILE A 145 -25.61 -3.21 2.79
N LEU A 146 -25.56 -4.31 3.55
CA LEU A 146 -25.81 -5.65 3.00
C LEU A 146 -27.30 -5.81 2.64
N ALA A 147 -27.58 -6.20 1.40
CA ALA A 147 -28.94 -6.40 0.88
C ALA A 147 -29.29 -7.90 0.68
N GLY A 148 -28.36 -8.80 0.99
CA GLY A 148 -28.51 -10.26 0.84
C GLY A 148 -27.61 -10.83 -0.25
N ASP A 149 -27.17 -12.08 -0.09
CA ASP A 149 -26.19 -12.73 -0.96
C ASP A 149 -24.97 -11.83 -1.23
N ASN A 150 -24.65 -11.58 -2.50
CA ASN A 150 -23.57 -10.71 -2.94
C ASN A 150 -24.05 -9.28 -3.28
N TRP A 151 -25.25 -8.88 -2.85
CA TRP A 151 -25.83 -7.57 -3.14
C TRP A 151 -25.62 -6.59 -1.99
N VAL A 152 -25.29 -5.36 -2.35
CA VAL A 152 -25.16 -4.26 -1.41
C VAL A 152 -25.88 -3.02 -1.90
N ILE A 153 -26.19 -2.14 -0.96
CA ILE A 153 -26.77 -0.82 -1.19
C ILE A 153 -25.74 0.24 -0.77
N CYS A 154 -25.61 1.29 -1.57
CA CYS A 154 -24.67 2.38 -1.32
C CYS A 154 -25.17 3.18 -0.12
N TYR A 155 -24.31 3.43 0.86
CA TYR A 155 -24.67 4.22 2.03
C TYR A 155 -25.04 5.68 1.68
N ASN A 156 -24.61 6.15 0.51
CA ASN A 156 -24.73 7.55 0.10
C ASN A 156 -25.87 7.84 -0.88
N CYS A 157 -26.13 6.96 -1.87
CA CYS A 157 -27.11 7.23 -2.93
C CYS A 157 -28.14 6.12 -3.15
N ASP A 158 -28.19 5.16 -2.22
CA ASP A 158 -29.13 4.03 -2.19
C ASP A 158 -29.11 3.14 -3.45
N GLU A 159 -28.09 3.26 -4.29
CA GLU A 159 -27.91 2.37 -5.44
C GLU A 159 -27.63 0.95 -4.95
N ALA A 160 -28.37 -0.02 -5.47
CA ALA A 160 -28.13 -1.43 -5.21
C ALA A 160 -27.32 -2.04 -6.36
N TRP A 161 -26.26 -2.79 -6.05
CA TRP A 161 -25.51 -3.54 -7.05
C TRP A 161 -24.92 -4.83 -6.49
N GLU A 162 -24.60 -5.74 -7.40
CA GLU A 162 -23.93 -7.00 -7.09
C GLU A 162 -22.41 -6.81 -7.02
N ILE A 163 -21.80 -7.28 -5.94
CA ILE A 163 -20.35 -7.32 -5.75
C ILE A 163 -19.79 -8.54 -6.48
N LYS A 164 -18.74 -8.31 -7.29
CA LYS A 164 -18.09 -9.35 -8.10
C LYS A 164 -16.78 -9.89 -7.52
N ASN A 165 -16.22 -9.23 -6.52
CA ASN A 165 -14.94 -9.59 -5.90
C ASN A 165 -15.03 -9.53 -4.37
N ASN A 166 -14.08 -10.15 -3.69
CA ASN A 166 -14.02 -10.15 -2.22
C ASN A 166 -13.06 -9.06 -1.70
N ASP A 167 -12.95 -7.95 -2.43
CA ASP A 167 -12.09 -6.83 -2.02
C ASP A 167 -12.70 -6.18 -0.78
N GLY A 168 -11.86 -5.75 0.16
CA GLY A 168 -12.29 -5.10 1.39
C GLY A 168 -12.92 -3.72 1.16
N VAL A 169 -12.59 -3.07 0.04
CA VAL A 169 -13.19 -1.81 -0.41
C VAL A 169 -13.87 -2.01 -1.77
N ILE A 170 -15.08 -1.48 -1.89
CA ILE A 170 -15.89 -1.50 -3.10
C ILE A 170 -16.30 -0.08 -3.48
N GLU A 171 -16.58 0.13 -4.76
CA GLU A 171 -16.96 1.43 -5.31
C GLU A 171 -18.39 1.36 -5.87
N CYS A 172 -19.22 2.34 -5.50
CA CYS A 172 -20.57 2.44 -6.03
C CYS A 172 -20.54 2.75 -7.53
N PRO A 173 -21.21 1.97 -8.41
CA PRO A 173 -21.17 2.19 -9.86
C PRO A 173 -21.89 3.46 -10.32
N LYS A 174 -22.71 4.08 -9.46
CA LYS A 174 -23.48 5.29 -9.78
C LYS A 174 -22.85 6.57 -9.29
N CYS A 175 -22.36 6.60 -8.05
CA CYS A 175 -21.79 7.81 -7.45
C CYS A 175 -20.27 7.76 -7.27
N ASN A 176 -19.62 6.63 -7.61
CA ASN A 176 -18.17 6.42 -7.53
C ASN A 176 -17.57 6.63 -6.12
N ILE A 177 -18.41 6.55 -5.08
CA ILE A 177 -17.94 6.59 -3.69
C ILE A 177 -17.39 5.22 -3.29
N LYS A 178 -16.18 5.24 -2.72
CA LYS A 178 -15.56 4.07 -2.08
C LYS A 178 -16.15 3.83 -0.70
N GLN A 179 -16.39 2.56 -0.39
CA GLN A 179 -17.09 2.08 0.80
C GLN A 179 -16.46 0.75 1.22
N ASN A 180 -16.47 0.41 2.50
CA ASN A 180 -16.06 -0.93 2.87
C ASN A 180 -17.10 -1.96 2.42
N ASN A 181 -16.61 -3.10 1.95
CA ASN A 181 -17.42 -4.23 1.55
C ASN A 181 -17.93 -4.99 2.78
N PRO A 182 -19.23 -4.92 3.14
CA PRO A 182 -19.75 -5.54 4.37
C PRO A 182 -19.60 -7.06 4.42
N MET A 183 -19.21 -7.71 3.32
CA MET A 183 -18.95 -9.14 3.23
C MET A 183 -17.46 -9.50 3.37
N SER A 184 -16.57 -8.52 3.51
CA SER A 184 -15.15 -8.78 3.72
C SER A 184 -14.95 -9.53 5.05
N PRO A 185 -14.19 -10.63 5.07
CA PRO A 185 -13.94 -11.39 6.31
C PRO A 185 -13.13 -10.63 7.35
N ASP A 186 -12.56 -9.50 6.94
CA ASP A 186 -11.63 -8.65 7.69
C ASP A 186 -12.30 -7.40 8.32
N LEU A 187 -13.63 -7.32 8.26
CA LEU A 187 -14.45 -6.18 8.67
C LEU A 187 -15.07 -6.35 10.07
#